data_AF-A0A965RA18-F1
#
_entry.id   AF-A0A965RA18-F1
#
_cell.length_a   1.000
_cell.length_b   1.000
_cell.length_c   1.000
_cell.angle_alpha   90.00
_cell.angle_beta   90.00
_cell.angle_gamma   90.00
#
_symmetry.space_group_name_H-M   'P 1'
#
loop_
_entity.id
_entity.type
_entity.pdbx_description
1 polymer ?
#
loop_
_entity_poly.entity_id
_entity_poly.type
_entity_poly.pdbx_seq_one_letter_code
_entity_poly.pdbx_strand_id
1 'polypeptide(L)'
;MFLSGGVDSSILTAIASKYKQPLQTLSIAFEQGSFSEAPYQEAVAQAYQTQHKAYTLSADLFYEQLADIQAAMDQPSNDGVNTYFISKYAHESGLKTVLSGLGADELFGGYPSFKHAHRVNVLSHLPFFTIQLLQGVLSADKWKRLSYLYEKRANNYYLVNRGIFAPDQIASILSCSLQEVRDALHELKDIKIDASATLLEQNASREFSIYMRNQLLRDADVMSMWHGLEIRVPFLDQAFIHTVNSIDPALLFQPKKGKHLLIKAFQEAIPKAVWDRAKQGFTFPFQTWMQSMDFKNDQAQTHSYYEAFRKQQLHWSKLWVLEQLG
;
A
#
# COMPACT_ATOMS: atom_id res chain seq x y z
N MET A 1 -8.95 17.41 -5.36
CA MET A 1 -9.24 16.05 -4.84
C MET A 1 -8.44 15.06 -5.67
N PHE A 2 -7.71 14.14 -5.05
CA PHE A 2 -7.11 13.01 -5.78
C PHE A 2 -8.19 11.97 -6.12
N LEU A 3 -8.42 11.74 -7.40
CA LEU A 3 -9.44 10.82 -7.90
C LEU A 3 -8.77 9.58 -8.51
N SER A 4 -8.67 8.51 -7.74
CA SER A 4 -8.14 7.24 -8.23
C SER A 4 -9.15 6.43 -9.06
N GLY A 5 -10.45 6.71 -8.93
CA GLY A 5 -11.51 5.85 -9.47
C GLY A 5 -11.83 4.65 -8.57
N GLY A 6 -11.22 4.59 -7.38
CA GLY A 6 -11.60 3.68 -6.30
C GLY A 6 -12.81 4.17 -5.51
N VAL A 7 -13.37 3.29 -4.66
CA VAL A 7 -14.54 3.58 -3.82
C VAL A 7 -14.32 4.81 -2.94
N ASP A 8 -13.16 4.91 -2.29
CA ASP A 8 -12.93 5.94 -1.26
C ASP A 8 -12.84 7.34 -1.85
N SER A 9 -12.03 7.51 -2.90
CA SER A 9 -11.87 8.78 -3.60
C SER A 9 -13.16 9.20 -4.29
N SER A 10 -13.97 8.24 -4.77
CA SER A 10 -15.28 8.50 -5.34
C SER A 10 -16.30 8.98 -4.30
N ILE A 11 -16.31 8.38 -3.10
CA ILE A 11 -17.17 8.83 -1.99
C ILE A 11 -16.77 10.23 -1.55
N LEU A 12 -15.47 10.50 -1.39
CA LEU A 12 -15.02 11.85 -1.03
C LEU A 12 -15.35 12.87 -2.11
N THR A 13 -15.27 12.49 -3.40
CA THR A 13 -15.69 13.35 -4.51
C THR A 13 -17.19 13.65 -4.43
N ALA A 14 -18.02 12.63 -4.23
CA ALA A 14 -19.47 12.78 -4.07
C ALA A 14 -19.85 13.73 -2.92
N ILE A 15 -19.16 13.62 -1.79
CA ILE A 15 -19.38 14.48 -0.63
C ILE A 15 -18.85 15.90 -0.90
N ALA A 16 -17.60 16.04 -1.36
CA ALA A 16 -16.95 17.33 -1.59
C ALA A 16 -17.67 18.18 -2.65
N SER A 17 -18.25 17.55 -3.68
CA SER A 17 -19.03 18.23 -4.71
C SER A 17 -20.32 18.88 -4.19
N LYS A 18 -20.78 18.56 -2.96
CA LYS A 18 -21.87 19.27 -2.30
C LYS A 18 -21.44 20.62 -1.72
N TYR A 19 -20.14 20.79 -1.45
CA TYR A 19 -19.59 21.99 -0.79
C TYR A 19 -18.81 22.89 -1.74
N LYS A 20 -18.32 22.36 -2.87
CA LYS A 20 -17.55 23.13 -3.85
C LYS A 20 -17.90 22.69 -5.27
N GLN A 21 -18.37 23.63 -6.08
CA GLN A 21 -18.54 23.45 -7.52
C GLN A 21 -18.01 24.65 -8.33
N PRO A 22 -17.23 24.43 -9.40
CA PRO A 22 -16.72 23.12 -9.82
C PRO A 22 -15.64 22.59 -8.87
N LEU A 23 -15.72 21.30 -8.52
CA LEU A 23 -14.67 20.62 -7.78
C LEU A 23 -13.54 20.25 -8.73
N GLN A 24 -12.29 20.58 -8.40
CA GLN A 24 -11.13 20.14 -9.17
C GLN A 24 -10.69 18.74 -8.72
N THR A 25 -10.60 17.82 -9.68
CA THR A 25 -10.16 16.44 -9.46
C THR A 25 -8.93 16.14 -10.32
N LEU A 26 -7.97 15.41 -9.76
CA LEU A 26 -6.74 15.03 -10.46
C LEU A 26 -6.54 13.53 -10.36
N SER A 27 -6.08 12.92 -11.43
CA SER A 27 -5.70 11.51 -11.46
C SER A 27 -4.41 11.29 -12.23
N ILE A 28 -3.86 10.11 -12.05
CA ILE A 28 -2.77 9.59 -12.85
C ILE A 28 -3.27 8.38 -13.64
N ALA A 29 -2.81 8.29 -14.88
CA ALA A 29 -2.91 7.15 -15.76
C ALA A 29 -1.50 6.74 -16.25
N PHE A 30 -1.40 5.60 -16.92
CA PHE A 30 -0.15 5.08 -17.48
C PHE A 30 -0.33 4.83 -18.98
N GLU A 31 0.73 5.08 -19.78
CA GLU A 31 0.67 4.89 -21.25
C GLU A 31 0.42 3.43 -21.64
N GLN A 32 0.94 2.49 -20.85
CA GLN A 32 0.85 1.06 -21.10
C GLN A 32 0.01 0.39 -20.01
N GLY A 33 -1.15 -0.17 -20.37
CA GLY A 33 -1.85 -1.07 -19.46
C GLY A 33 -3.28 -1.41 -19.82
N SER A 34 -3.60 -2.70 -19.76
CA SER A 34 -4.95 -3.27 -19.64
C SER A 34 -5.62 -2.98 -18.28
N PHE A 35 -4.98 -2.15 -17.44
CA PHE A 35 -5.35 -1.85 -16.05
C PHE A 35 -5.58 -0.35 -15.82
N SER A 36 -6.12 0.34 -16.82
CA SER A 36 -6.41 1.77 -16.69
C SER A 36 -7.57 1.99 -15.72
N GLU A 37 -7.33 2.73 -14.64
CA GLU A 37 -8.40 3.22 -13.77
C GLU A 37 -9.18 4.39 -14.38
N ALA A 38 -8.73 4.92 -15.53
CA ALA A 38 -9.31 6.09 -16.20
C ALA A 38 -10.82 5.98 -16.46
N PRO A 39 -11.38 4.84 -16.93
CA PRO A 39 -12.83 4.75 -17.15
C PRO A 39 -13.65 4.98 -15.87
N TYR A 40 -13.12 4.58 -14.71
CA TYR A 40 -13.80 4.77 -13.43
C TYR A 40 -13.63 6.20 -12.92
N GLN A 41 -12.47 6.81 -13.16
CA GLN A 41 -12.19 8.21 -12.86
C GLN A 41 -13.13 9.11 -13.68
N GLU A 42 -13.24 8.85 -14.98
CA GLU A 42 -14.16 9.55 -15.90
C GLU A 42 -15.61 9.40 -15.48
N ALA A 43 -16.05 8.18 -15.13
CA ALA A 43 -17.42 7.94 -14.69
C ALA A 43 -17.80 8.79 -13.46
N VAL A 44 -16.88 8.91 -12.49
CA VAL A 44 -17.09 9.74 -11.29
C VAL A 44 -17.04 11.23 -11.64
N ALA A 45 -16.06 11.63 -12.46
CA ALA A 45 -15.92 13.02 -12.88
C ALA A 45 -17.15 13.51 -13.65
N GLN A 46 -17.73 12.68 -14.51
CA GLN A 46 -18.96 12.96 -15.24
C GLN A 46 -20.17 13.01 -14.30
N ALA A 47 -20.33 12.01 -13.43
CA ALA A 47 -21.46 11.94 -12.49
C ALA A 47 -21.54 13.17 -11.58
N TYR A 48 -20.40 13.76 -11.22
CA TYR A 48 -20.30 14.91 -10.33
C TYR A 48 -19.86 16.22 -11.01
N GLN A 49 -19.80 16.24 -12.35
CA GLN A 49 -19.42 17.39 -13.16
C GLN A 49 -18.15 18.12 -12.66
N THR A 50 -17.14 17.33 -12.29
CA THR A 50 -15.89 17.87 -11.74
C THR A 50 -14.99 18.43 -12.85
N GLN A 51 -14.19 19.45 -12.55
CA GLN A 51 -13.08 19.87 -13.41
C GLN A 51 -11.93 18.88 -13.28
N HIS A 52 -12.00 17.81 -14.09
CA HIS A 52 -11.08 16.70 -14.04
C HIS A 52 -9.84 16.91 -14.92
N LYS A 53 -8.66 16.64 -14.38
CA LYS A 53 -7.39 16.56 -15.12
C LYS A 53 -6.74 15.21 -14.86
N ALA A 54 -6.55 14.43 -15.91
CA ALA A 54 -5.80 13.18 -15.88
C ALA A 54 -4.39 13.40 -16.45
N TYR A 55 -3.39 12.90 -15.74
CA TYR A 55 -1.99 12.99 -16.15
C TYR A 55 -1.46 11.60 -16.48
N THR A 56 -0.86 11.44 -17.65
CA THR A 56 -0.29 10.16 -18.07
C THR A 56 1.19 10.11 -17.70
N LEU A 57 1.60 9.07 -16.98
CA LEU A 57 3.00 8.79 -16.66
C LEU A 57 3.61 7.80 -17.65
N SER A 58 4.80 8.13 -18.12
CA SER A 58 5.66 7.28 -18.94
C SER A 58 6.85 6.74 -18.13
N ALA A 59 7.50 5.71 -18.65
CA ALA A 59 8.73 5.17 -18.07
C ALA A 59 9.85 6.22 -18.06
N ASP A 60 9.98 6.99 -19.15
CA ASP A 60 11.02 8.01 -19.30
C ASP A 60 10.89 9.09 -18.23
N LEU A 61 9.67 9.57 -17.96
CA LEU A 61 9.43 10.54 -16.90
C LEU A 61 9.74 9.96 -15.52
N PHE A 62 9.41 8.68 -15.29
CA PHE A 62 9.80 7.99 -14.06
C PHE A 62 11.32 7.96 -13.88
N TYR A 63 12.07 7.68 -14.94
CA TYR A 63 13.53 7.66 -14.90
C TYR A 63 14.15 9.03 -14.69
N GLU A 64 13.65 10.05 -15.38
CA GLU A 64 14.10 11.42 -15.24
C GLU A 64 13.93 11.92 -13.80
N GLN A 65 12.83 11.56 -13.15
CA GLN A 65 12.51 11.99 -11.79
C GLN A 65 13.04 11.04 -10.71
N LEU A 66 13.68 9.92 -11.05
CA LEU A 66 14.02 8.88 -10.08
C LEU A 66 14.94 9.40 -8.96
N ALA A 67 15.95 10.19 -9.30
CA ALA A 67 16.86 10.77 -8.32
C ALA A 67 16.14 11.75 -7.38
N ASP A 68 15.21 12.54 -7.91
CA ASP A 68 14.42 13.50 -7.13
C ASP A 68 13.40 12.78 -6.21
N ILE A 69 12.77 11.72 -6.71
CA ILE A 69 11.92 10.82 -5.93
C ILE A 69 12.70 10.22 -4.76
N GLN A 70 13.92 9.70 -5.01
CA GLN A 70 14.77 9.14 -3.97
C GLN A 70 15.20 10.21 -2.95
N ALA A 71 15.52 11.42 -3.40
CA ALA A 71 15.85 12.53 -2.51
C ALA A 71 14.66 13.00 -1.65
N ALA A 72 13.44 12.90 -2.18
CA ALA A 72 12.20 13.19 -1.45
C ALA A 72 11.85 12.13 -0.40
N MET A 73 12.38 10.91 -0.54
CA MET A 73 12.20 9.84 0.46
C MET A 73 13.08 10.11 1.68
N ASP A 74 12.49 10.57 2.78
CA ASP A 74 13.19 10.72 4.07
C ASP A 74 13.70 9.37 4.63
N GLN A 75 13.08 8.26 4.21
CA GLN A 75 13.58 6.91 4.49
C GLN A 75 13.15 5.91 3.40
N PRO A 76 13.84 4.77 3.24
CA PRO A 76 13.47 3.75 2.26
C PRO A 76 12.00 3.33 2.36
N SER A 77 11.33 3.28 1.21
CA SER A 77 9.93 2.86 1.08
C SER A 77 9.66 2.31 -0.31
N ASN A 78 8.79 1.30 -0.39
CA ASN A 78 8.22 0.82 -1.65
C ASN A 78 6.88 1.47 -2.02
N ASP A 79 6.51 2.53 -1.33
CA ASP A 79 5.33 3.37 -1.61
C ASP A 79 5.78 4.82 -1.90
N GLY A 80 4.84 5.74 -2.10
CA GLY A 80 5.14 7.17 -2.19
C GLY A 80 5.42 7.70 -3.60
N VAL A 81 5.95 6.89 -4.52
CA VAL A 81 6.17 7.32 -5.93
C VAL A 81 4.88 7.79 -6.61
N ASN A 82 3.76 7.13 -6.33
CA ASN A 82 2.43 7.57 -6.73
C ASN A 82 2.10 8.97 -6.20
N THR A 83 2.39 9.20 -4.91
CA THR A 83 2.09 10.43 -4.21
C THR A 83 3.00 11.57 -4.66
N TYR A 84 4.25 11.29 -4.98
CA TYR A 84 5.19 12.22 -5.59
C TYR A 84 4.60 12.81 -6.87
N PHE A 85 4.28 11.96 -7.86
CA PHE A 85 3.79 12.44 -9.16
C PHE A 85 2.46 13.18 -9.05
N ILE A 86 1.50 12.66 -8.29
CA ILE A 86 0.19 13.32 -8.19
C ILE A 86 0.30 14.65 -7.45
N SER A 87 1.24 14.75 -6.50
CA SER A 87 1.49 15.99 -5.77
C SER A 87 2.20 17.02 -6.63
N LYS A 88 3.18 16.60 -7.45
CA LYS A 88 3.83 17.42 -8.48
C LYS A 88 2.78 18.04 -9.41
N TYR A 89 1.88 17.23 -9.97
CA TYR A 89 0.85 17.72 -10.90
C TYR A 89 -0.22 18.58 -10.22
N ALA A 90 -0.54 18.31 -8.97
CA ALA A 90 -1.44 19.18 -8.20
C ALA A 90 -0.79 20.54 -7.94
N HIS A 91 0.48 20.58 -7.56
CA HIS A 91 1.23 21.83 -7.40
C HIS A 91 1.30 22.61 -8.72
N GLU A 92 1.67 21.96 -9.83
CA GLU A 92 1.72 22.56 -11.17
C GLU A 92 0.34 23.05 -11.64
N SER A 93 -0.74 22.43 -11.15
CA SER A 93 -2.11 22.90 -11.35
C SER A 93 -2.52 24.09 -10.46
N GLY A 94 -1.61 24.62 -9.63
CA GLY A 94 -1.86 25.74 -8.74
C GLY A 94 -2.56 25.38 -7.43
N LEU A 95 -2.67 24.08 -7.09
CA LEU A 95 -3.26 23.65 -5.83
C LEU A 95 -2.27 23.76 -4.68
N LYS A 96 -2.78 24.12 -3.50
CA LYS A 96 -2.03 24.15 -2.24
C LYS A 96 -2.50 23.11 -1.23
N THR A 97 -3.76 22.69 -1.34
CA THR A 97 -4.34 21.67 -0.48
C THR A 97 -5.22 20.74 -1.30
N VAL A 98 -5.17 19.44 -0.99
CA VAL A 98 -5.96 18.40 -1.63
C VAL A 98 -6.55 17.45 -0.59
N LEU A 99 -7.68 16.84 -0.93
CA LEU A 99 -8.24 15.72 -0.17
C LEU A 99 -7.74 14.41 -0.79
N SER A 100 -7.52 13.39 0.06
CA SER A 100 -7.13 12.02 -0.30
C SER A 100 -7.99 10.99 0.43
N GLY A 101 -8.18 9.82 -0.19
CA GLY A 101 -8.97 8.70 0.34
C GLY A 101 -8.22 7.77 1.32
N LEU A 102 -6.99 8.12 1.73
CA LEU A 102 -6.21 7.35 2.69
C LEU A 102 -6.97 7.17 4.02
N GLY A 103 -6.92 5.97 4.60
CA GLY A 103 -7.60 5.61 5.85
C GLY A 103 -8.77 4.66 5.66
N ALA A 104 -9.41 4.67 4.51
CA ALA A 104 -10.61 3.87 4.27
C ALA A 104 -10.33 2.37 4.25
N ASP A 105 -9.18 1.94 3.72
CA ASP A 105 -8.83 0.51 3.64
C ASP A 105 -8.56 -0.10 5.01
N GLU A 106 -7.89 0.63 5.90
CA GLU A 106 -7.60 0.22 7.27
C GLU A 106 -8.87 0.13 8.11
N LEU A 107 -9.73 1.14 7.99
CA LEU A 107 -10.97 1.23 8.78
C LEU A 107 -12.04 0.25 8.32
N PHE A 108 -12.16 0.01 7.01
CA PHE A 108 -13.26 -0.81 6.44
C PHE A 108 -12.80 -2.14 5.83
N GLY A 109 -11.57 -2.56 6.10
CA GLY A 109 -11.07 -3.88 5.70
C GLY A 109 -10.94 -4.07 4.20
N GLY A 110 -10.27 -3.15 3.52
CA GLY A 110 -10.15 -3.18 2.07
C GLY A 110 -8.91 -3.89 1.51
N TYR A 111 -7.95 -4.29 2.35
CA TYR A 111 -6.75 -5.01 1.91
C TYR A 111 -6.94 -6.53 1.82
N PRO A 112 -6.20 -7.24 0.94
CA PRO A 112 -6.17 -8.69 0.90
C PRO A 112 -5.74 -9.35 2.22
N SER A 113 -4.96 -8.66 3.05
CA SER A 113 -4.54 -9.13 4.39
C SER A 113 -5.72 -9.49 5.29
N PHE A 114 -6.85 -8.77 5.20
CA PHE A 114 -8.07 -9.11 5.92
C PHE A 114 -8.65 -10.46 5.52
N LYS A 115 -8.48 -10.88 4.26
CA LYS A 115 -8.88 -12.22 3.80
C LYS A 115 -7.93 -13.30 4.30
N HIS A 116 -6.65 -12.95 4.49
CA HIS A 116 -5.59 -13.88 4.82
C HIS A 116 -5.35 -14.00 6.34
N ALA A 117 -5.87 -13.07 7.14
CA ALA A 117 -5.68 -13.02 8.59
C ALA A 117 -5.95 -14.37 9.28
N HIS A 118 -7.06 -15.03 8.93
CA HIS A 118 -7.37 -16.36 9.47
C HIS A 118 -6.33 -17.42 9.09
N ARG A 119 -5.84 -17.41 7.84
CA ARG A 119 -4.82 -18.38 7.40
C ARG A 119 -3.50 -18.17 8.14
N VAL A 120 -3.06 -16.92 8.26
CA VAL A 120 -1.83 -16.58 9.00
C VAL A 120 -1.98 -16.98 10.47
N ASN A 121 -3.13 -16.74 11.08
CA ASN A 121 -3.41 -17.18 12.44
C ASN A 121 -3.36 -18.72 12.60
N VAL A 122 -3.96 -19.48 11.69
CA VAL A 122 -3.88 -20.95 11.74
C VAL A 122 -2.43 -21.41 11.60
N LEU A 123 -1.68 -20.83 10.66
CA LEU A 123 -0.27 -21.18 10.44
C LEU A 123 0.62 -20.84 11.65
N SER A 124 0.31 -19.79 12.42
CA SER A 124 1.12 -19.42 13.59
C SER A 124 0.95 -20.38 14.79
N HIS A 125 -0.07 -21.23 14.77
CA HIS A 125 -0.27 -22.27 15.78
C HIS A 125 0.43 -23.59 15.42
N LEU A 126 0.92 -23.73 14.18
CA LEU A 126 1.60 -24.93 13.75
C LEU A 126 2.99 -25.06 14.42
N PRO A 127 3.45 -26.30 14.74
CA PRO A 127 4.79 -26.51 15.27
C PRO A 127 5.87 -26.03 14.30
N PHE A 128 6.97 -25.48 14.83
CA PHE A 128 8.08 -24.93 14.05
C PHE A 128 8.55 -25.83 12.90
N PHE A 129 8.73 -27.12 13.15
CA PHE A 129 9.22 -28.08 12.14
C PHE A 129 8.30 -28.19 10.91
N THR A 130 6.99 -27.99 11.08
CA THR A 130 6.03 -28.04 9.96
C THR A 130 6.16 -26.82 9.06
N ILE A 131 6.35 -25.64 9.66
CA ILE A 131 6.56 -24.40 8.92
C ILE A 131 7.89 -24.47 8.16
N GLN A 132 8.93 -25.04 8.78
CA GLN A 132 10.23 -25.26 8.15
C GLN A 132 10.14 -26.23 6.96
N LEU A 133 9.38 -27.33 7.10
CA LEU A 133 9.14 -28.26 5.99
C LEU A 133 8.40 -27.59 4.83
N LEU A 134 7.34 -26.82 5.13
CA LEU A 134 6.58 -26.08 4.12
C LEU A 134 7.48 -25.10 3.35
N GLN A 135 8.44 -24.46 4.00
CA GLN A 135 9.41 -23.58 3.35
C GLN A 135 10.39 -24.33 2.44
N GLY A 136 10.85 -25.52 2.85
CA GLY A 136 11.79 -26.32 2.06
C GLY A 136 11.17 -26.90 0.79
N VAL A 137 9.86 -27.18 0.82
CA VAL A 137 9.12 -27.74 -0.33
C VAL A 137 8.57 -26.65 -1.25
N LEU A 138 8.17 -25.51 -0.69
CA LEU A 138 7.53 -24.43 -1.45
C LEU A 138 8.56 -23.35 -1.78
N SER A 139 9.01 -23.34 -3.04
CA SER A 139 9.98 -22.37 -3.56
C SER A 139 9.49 -20.92 -3.63
N ALA A 140 8.17 -20.68 -3.50
CA ALA A 140 7.64 -19.33 -3.65
C ALA A 140 7.99 -18.46 -2.44
N ASP A 141 8.51 -17.27 -2.73
CA ASP A 141 9.09 -16.34 -1.76
C ASP A 141 8.15 -15.98 -0.59
N LYS A 142 6.84 -15.90 -0.86
CA LYS A 142 5.81 -15.68 0.18
C LYS A 142 5.85 -16.71 1.31
N TRP A 143 6.29 -17.94 1.04
CA TRP A 143 6.37 -19.02 2.02
C TRP A 143 7.60 -18.89 2.90
N LYS A 144 8.72 -18.36 2.38
CA LYS A 144 9.93 -18.07 3.17
C LYS A 144 9.63 -17.08 4.29
N ARG A 145 8.75 -16.11 4.05
CA ARG A 145 8.29 -15.14 5.07
C ARG A 145 7.47 -15.75 6.20
N LEU A 146 7.03 -17.01 6.11
CA LEU A 146 6.40 -17.69 7.26
C LEU A 146 7.38 -17.86 8.42
N SER A 147 8.69 -17.73 8.19
CA SER A 147 9.72 -17.74 9.23
C SER A 147 9.55 -16.61 10.26
N TYR A 148 8.86 -15.52 9.92
CA TYR A 148 8.47 -14.51 10.92
C TYR A 148 7.57 -15.10 12.01
N LEU A 149 6.77 -16.14 11.72
CA LEU A 149 5.89 -16.78 12.69
C LEU A 149 6.62 -17.68 13.70
N TYR A 150 7.93 -17.91 13.53
CA TYR A 150 8.73 -18.65 14.51
C TYR A 150 8.73 -17.96 15.87
N GLU A 151 8.65 -16.64 15.86
CA GLU A 151 8.50 -15.82 17.04
C GLU A 151 7.09 -15.22 17.04
N LYS A 152 6.26 -15.60 18.01
CA LYS A 152 4.83 -15.27 18.05
C LYS A 152 4.54 -13.84 18.51
N ARG A 153 5.23 -12.86 17.91
CA ARG A 153 5.12 -11.43 18.24
C ARG A 153 4.06 -10.74 17.39
N ALA A 154 3.45 -9.68 17.91
CA ALA A 154 2.35 -9.00 17.25
C ALA A 154 2.76 -8.41 15.89
N ASN A 155 3.96 -7.81 15.83
CA ASN A 155 4.53 -7.23 14.61
C ASN A 155 4.91 -8.30 13.57
N ASN A 156 5.21 -9.53 13.98
CA ASN A 156 5.63 -10.57 13.03
C ASN A 156 4.49 -11.04 12.12
N TYR A 157 3.24 -11.03 12.61
CA TYR A 157 2.06 -11.26 11.75
C TYR A 157 1.93 -10.22 10.63
N TYR A 158 2.37 -8.98 10.88
CA TYR A 158 2.43 -7.95 9.86
C TYR A 158 3.54 -8.25 8.84
N LEU A 159 4.73 -8.62 9.30
CA LEU A 159 5.89 -8.92 8.44
C LEU A 159 5.66 -10.14 7.52
N VAL A 160 4.87 -11.13 7.94
CA VAL A 160 4.45 -12.24 7.06
C VAL A 160 3.70 -11.73 5.82
N ASN A 161 2.89 -10.69 5.97
CA ASN A 161 2.07 -10.15 4.90
C ASN A 161 2.83 -9.09 4.08
N ARG A 162 3.50 -8.16 4.77
CA ARG A 162 4.06 -6.94 4.19
C ARG A 162 5.59 -6.90 4.10
N GLY A 163 6.29 -7.84 4.76
CA GLY A 163 7.74 -7.94 4.66
C GLY A 163 8.20 -8.24 3.23
N ILE A 164 9.33 -7.67 2.82
CA ILE A 164 9.88 -7.83 1.47
C ILE A 164 10.80 -9.06 1.40
N PHE A 165 11.67 -9.21 2.40
CA PHE A 165 12.59 -10.34 2.53
C PHE A 165 12.29 -11.13 3.81
N ALA A 166 12.59 -12.43 3.80
CA ALA A 166 12.61 -13.25 5.01
C ALA A 166 13.90 -13.00 5.83
N PRO A 167 13.93 -13.30 7.14
CA PRO A 167 15.07 -13.02 8.00
C PRO A 167 16.41 -13.62 7.52
N ASP A 168 16.39 -14.82 6.93
CA ASP A 168 17.57 -15.48 6.35
C ASP A 168 18.09 -14.73 5.11
N GLN A 169 17.17 -14.24 4.26
CA GLN A 169 17.51 -13.39 3.12
C GLN A 169 18.11 -12.06 3.58
N ILE A 170 17.55 -11.44 4.62
CA ILE A 170 18.07 -10.20 5.20
C ILE A 170 19.49 -10.42 5.73
N ALA A 171 19.72 -11.50 6.49
CA ALA A 171 21.04 -11.86 7.02
C ALA A 171 22.07 -12.02 5.89
N SER A 172 21.70 -12.71 4.80
CA SER A 172 22.56 -12.86 3.63
C SER A 172 22.86 -11.54 2.92
N ILE A 173 21.87 -10.66 2.77
CA ILE A 173 22.04 -9.36 2.09
C ILE A 173 22.96 -8.45 2.92
N LEU A 174 22.76 -8.39 4.24
CA LEU A 174 23.52 -7.55 5.16
C LEU A 174 24.87 -8.17 5.60
N SER A 175 25.18 -9.39 5.14
CA SER A 175 26.36 -10.15 5.56
C SER A 175 26.49 -10.30 7.08
N CYS A 176 25.36 -10.51 7.78
CA CYS A 176 25.30 -10.72 9.22
C CYS A 176 24.66 -12.07 9.57
N SER A 177 24.66 -12.43 10.86
CA SER A 177 24.03 -13.65 11.34
C SER A 177 22.51 -13.51 11.41
N LEU A 178 21.81 -14.65 11.29
CA LEU A 178 20.37 -14.71 11.49
C LEU A 178 19.95 -14.27 12.91
N GLN A 179 20.82 -14.45 13.90
CA GLN A 179 20.55 -14.03 15.27
C GLN A 179 20.57 -12.51 15.38
N GLU A 180 21.52 -11.81 14.76
CA GLU A 180 21.55 -10.35 14.74
C GLU A 180 20.28 -9.76 14.11
N VAL A 181 19.78 -10.36 13.02
CA VAL A 181 18.50 -9.94 12.42
C VAL A 181 17.33 -10.13 13.40
N ARG A 182 17.28 -11.25 14.12
CA ARG A 182 16.23 -11.51 15.11
C ARG A 182 16.32 -10.54 16.28
N ASP A 183 17.52 -10.28 16.79
CA ASP A 183 17.76 -9.36 17.90
C ASP A 183 17.31 -7.94 17.52
N ALA A 184 17.65 -7.47 16.32
CA ALA A 184 17.16 -6.19 15.80
C ALA A 184 15.62 -6.15 15.69
N LEU A 185 14.98 -7.25 15.27
CA LEU A 185 13.52 -7.34 15.28
C LEU A 185 12.95 -7.32 16.72
N HIS A 186 13.64 -7.94 17.70
CA HIS A 186 13.30 -7.93 19.13
C HIS A 186 13.33 -6.54 19.76
N GLU A 187 14.24 -5.69 19.32
CA GLU A 187 14.30 -4.29 19.76
C GLU A 187 13.11 -3.45 19.30
N LEU A 188 12.44 -3.84 18.21
CA LEU A 188 11.23 -3.17 17.75
C LEU A 188 10.10 -3.35 18.75
N LYS A 189 9.58 -2.23 19.25
CA LYS A 189 8.41 -2.23 20.15
C LYS A 189 7.19 -2.83 19.45
N ASP A 190 6.62 -3.87 20.05
CA ASP A 190 5.35 -4.44 19.57
C ASP A 190 4.22 -3.44 19.74
N ILE A 191 3.33 -3.39 18.75
CA ILE A 191 2.06 -2.68 18.91
C ILE A 191 1.19 -3.40 19.95
N LYS A 192 0.38 -2.63 20.66
CA LYS A 192 -0.62 -3.18 21.56
C LYS A 192 -1.79 -3.70 20.74
N ILE A 193 -2.09 -4.99 20.87
CA ILE A 193 -3.25 -5.65 20.29
C ILE A 193 -4.14 -6.09 21.45
N ASP A 194 -5.44 -5.76 21.36
CA ASP A 194 -6.42 -6.29 22.29
C ASP A 194 -6.64 -7.78 22.02
N ALA A 195 -6.33 -8.61 23.01
CA ALA A 195 -6.48 -10.06 22.91
C ALA A 195 -7.95 -10.52 22.85
N SER A 196 -8.89 -9.67 23.30
CA SER A 196 -10.32 -9.94 23.22
C SER A 196 -10.92 -9.60 21.84
N ALA A 197 -10.21 -8.80 21.05
CA ALA A 197 -10.65 -8.40 19.71
C ALA A 197 -10.59 -9.59 18.73
N THR A 198 -11.51 -9.59 17.76
CA THR A 198 -11.54 -10.60 16.69
C THR A 198 -10.28 -10.53 15.82
N LEU A 199 -9.96 -11.62 15.10
CA LEU A 199 -8.79 -11.66 14.22
C LEU A 199 -8.77 -10.54 13.17
N LEU A 200 -9.95 -10.10 12.71
CA LEU A 200 -10.06 -9.02 11.72
C LEU A 200 -9.77 -7.66 12.35
N GLU A 201 -10.23 -7.40 13.56
CA GLU A 201 -9.89 -6.19 14.32
C GLU A 201 -8.41 -6.14 14.67
N GLN A 202 -7.83 -7.25 15.14
CA GLN A 202 -6.39 -7.30 15.39
C GLN A 202 -5.58 -7.05 14.11
N ASN A 203 -6.06 -7.51 12.95
CA ASN A 203 -5.44 -7.18 11.66
C ASN A 203 -5.62 -5.69 11.32
N ALA A 204 -6.82 -5.12 11.52
CA ALA A 204 -7.08 -3.70 11.34
C ALA A 204 -6.14 -2.85 12.20
N SER A 205 -5.93 -3.20 13.47
CA SER A 205 -5.00 -2.51 14.37
C SER A 205 -3.55 -2.55 13.86
N ARG A 206 -3.12 -3.67 13.24
CA ARG A 206 -1.79 -3.79 12.59
C ARG A 206 -1.68 -2.90 11.36
N GLU A 207 -2.67 -2.97 10.47
CA GLU A 207 -2.71 -2.13 9.26
C GLU A 207 -2.73 -0.64 9.63
N PHE A 208 -3.53 -0.25 10.62
CA PHE A 208 -3.61 1.13 11.07
C PHE A 208 -2.34 1.61 11.79
N SER A 209 -1.79 0.80 12.70
CA SER A 209 -0.68 1.23 13.58
C SER A 209 0.70 1.07 12.96
N ILE A 210 0.87 0.14 12.03
CA ILE A 210 2.17 -0.15 11.41
C ILE A 210 2.18 0.36 9.97
N TYR A 211 1.25 -0.04 9.12
CA TYR A 211 1.27 0.34 7.70
C TYR A 211 0.84 1.79 7.48
N MET A 212 -0.39 2.14 7.86
CA MET A 212 -0.92 3.49 7.66
C MET A 212 -0.05 4.54 8.33
N ARG A 213 0.24 4.36 9.62
CA ARG A 213 1.02 5.31 10.39
C ARG A 213 2.46 5.46 9.90
N ASN A 214 3.19 4.36 9.78
CA ASN A 214 4.63 4.44 9.56
C ASN A 214 5.01 4.48 8.08
N GLN A 215 4.11 4.11 7.17
CA GLN A 215 4.37 4.09 5.74
C GLN A 215 3.46 5.05 4.98
N LEU A 216 2.14 4.83 4.94
CA LEU A 216 1.26 5.61 4.07
C LEU A 216 1.21 7.10 4.43
N LEU A 217 1.03 7.45 5.70
CA LEU A 217 0.98 8.85 6.12
C LEU A 217 2.32 9.54 5.96
N ARG A 218 3.39 8.86 6.35
CA ARG A 218 4.75 9.37 6.20
C ARG A 218 5.06 9.63 4.73
N ASP A 219 4.88 8.63 3.86
CA ASP A 219 5.23 8.74 2.45
C ASP A 219 4.33 9.76 1.75
N ALA A 220 3.05 9.84 2.13
CA ALA A 220 2.18 10.88 1.61
C ALA A 220 2.64 12.28 2.05
N ASP A 221 3.01 12.45 3.31
CA ASP A 221 3.48 13.72 3.86
C ASP A 221 4.76 14.19 3.17
N VAL A 222 5.83 13.40 3.19
CA VAL A 222 7.14 13.80 2.64
C VAL A 222 7.07 14.06 1.14
N MET A 223 6.37 13.21 0.38
CA MET A 223 6.24 13.36 -1.07
C MET A 223 5.37 14.55 -1.45
N SER A 224 4.33 14.85 -0.67
CA SER A 224 3.48 15.99 -0.94
C SER A 224 4.13 17.31 -0.54
N MET A 225 4.83 17.32 0.60
CA MET A 225 5.59 18.47 1.08
C MET A 225 6.80 18.79 0.22
N TRP A 226 7.44 17.81 -0.42
CA TRP A 226 8.47 18.03 -1.44
C TRP A 226 7.98 18.97 -2.56
N HIS A 227 6.68 18.91 -2.88
CA HIS A 227 6.01 19.80 -3.83
C HIS A 227 5.16 20.88 -3.15
N GLY A 228 5.35 21.15 -1.85
CA GLY A 228 4.62 22.18 -1.11
C GLY A 228 3.09 22.04 -1.15
N LEU A 229 2.58 20.80 -1.10
CA LEU A 229 1.16 20.49 -1.23
C LEU A 229 0.62 19.79 0.03
N GLU A 230 -0.34 20.42 0.72
CA GLU A 230 -0.98 19.82 1.88
C GLU A 230 -2.00 18.73 1.48
N ILE A 231 -1.78 17.49 1.92
CA ILE A 231 -2.77 16.41 1.79
C ILE A 231 -3.61 16.32 3.07
N ARG A 232 -4.93 16.36 2.92
CA ARG A 232 -5.89 16.07 3.99
C ARG A 232 -6.56 14.72 3.77
N VAL A 233 -6.78 14.01 4.87
CA VAL A 233 -7.21 12.60 4.89
C VAL A 233 -8.50 12.45 5.72
N PRO A 234 -9.68 12.77 5.16
CA PRO A 234 -10.93 12.85 5.94
C PRO A 234 -11.33 11.55 6.65
N PHE A 235 -10.96 10.38 6.10
CA PHE A 235 -11.22 9.09 6.77
C PHE A 235 -10.45 8.94 8.08
N LEU A 236 -9.40 9.72 8.32
CA LEU A 236 -8.62 9.69 9.55
C LEU A 236 -9.01 10.79 10.54
N ASP A 237 -10.15 11.45 10.32
CA ASP A 237 -10.75 12.30 11.34
C ASP A 237 -11.05 11.49 12.61
N GLN A 238 -10.73 12.06 13.78
CA GLN A 238 -10.84 11.36 15.06
C GLN A 238 -12.28 10.99 15.41
N ALA A 239 -13.25 11.88 15.13
CA ALA A 239 -14.65 11.60 15.41
C ALA A 239 -15.19 10.52 14.46
N PHE A 240 -14.76 10.55 13.19
CA PHE A 240 -15.09 9.50 12.23
C PHE A 240 -14.49 8.14 12.63
N ILE A 241 -13.21 8.08 12.99
CA ILE A 241 -12.56 6.86 13.48
C ILE A 241 -13.29 6.31 14.71
N HIS A 242 -13.60 7.16 15.69
CA HIS A 242 -14.32 6.74 16.90
C HIS A 242 -15.70 6.16 16.57
N THR A 243 -16.42 6.79 15.64
CA THR A 243 -17.71 6.30 15.15
C THR A 243 -17.56 4.94 14.49
N VAL A 244 -16.60 4.77 13.57
CA VAL A 244 -16.38 3.48 12.88
C VAL A 244 -16.00 2.38 13.87
N ASN A 245 -15.14 2.68 14.85
CA ASN A 245 -14.73 1.72 15.89
C ASN A 245 -15.85 1.35 16.87
N SER A 246 -16.96 2.09 16.90
CA SER A 246 -18.14 1.72 17.70
C SER A 246 -19.08 0.74 16.98
N ILE A 247 -18.86 0.50 15.68
CA ILE A 247 -19.67 -0.40 14.87
C ILE A 247 -19.26 -1.85 15.15
N ASP A 248 -20.24 -2.74 15.25
CA ASP A 248 -19.99 -4.18 15.38
C ASP A 248 -19.03 -4.66 14.26
N PRO A 249 -17.87 -5.26 14.61
CA PRO A 249 -16.91 -5.80 13.65
C PRO A 249 -17.52 -6.76 12.63
N ALA A 250 -18.56 -7.51 12.99
CA ALA A 250 -19.27 -8.42 12.09
C ALA A 250 -20.05 -7.70 10.99
N LEU A 251 -20.45 -6.44 11.21
CA LEU A 251 -21.06 -5.57 10.21
C LEU A 251 -20.00 -4.85 9.37
N LEU A 252 -18.90 -4.45 10.02
CA LEU A 252 -17.83 -3.68 9.41
C LEU A 252 -17.01 -4.52 8.42
N PHE A 253 -16.61 -5.72 8.83
CA PHE A 253 -15.71 -6.57 8.05
C PHE A 253 -16.45 -7.77 7.44
N GLN A 254 -16.25 -7.98 6.14
CA GLN A 254 -16.68 -9.21 5.45
C GLN A 254 -15.51 -9.87 4.72
N PRO A 255 -15.21 -11.16 4.99
CA PRO A 255 -14.03 -11.83 4.40
C PRO A 255 -14.01 -11.86 2.87
N LYS A 256 -15.18 -11.88 2.22
CA LYS A 256 -15.27 -12.02 0.76
C LYS A 256 -15.24 -10.66 0.03
N LYS A 257 -15.80 -9.62 0.63
CA LYS A 257 -15.97 -8.29 0.03
C LYS A 257 -15.39 -7.23 0.95
N GLY A 258 -14.21 -6.70 0.58
CA GLY A 258 -13.59 -5.60 1.31
C GLY A 258 -14.44 -4.34 1.22
N LYS A 259 -14.36 -3.48 2.25
CA LYS A 259 -15.15 -2.24 2.33
C LYS A 259 -16.66 -2.45 2.23
N HIS A 260 -17.17 -3.60 2.67
CA HIS A 260 -18.58 -3.95 2.52
C HIS A 260 -19.52 -2.86 3.06
N LEU A 261 -19.31 -2.46 4.32
CA LEU A 261 -20.17 -1.47 4.96
C LEU A 261 -20.10 -0.11 4.27
N LEU A 262 -18.89 0.34 3.92
CA LEU A 262 -18.67 1.60 3.23
C LEU A 262 -19.36 1.63 1.85
N ILE A 263 -19.23 0.55 1.08
CA ILE A 263 -19.93 0.42 -0.20
C ILE A 263 -21.44 0.45 0.01
N LYS A 264 -21.96 -0.33 0.97
CA LYS A 264 -23.40 -0.38 1.25
C LYS A 264 -23.97 1.01 1.61
N ALA A 265 -23.22 1.81 2.36
CA ALA A 265 -23.63 3.14 2.77
C ALA A 265 -23.65 4.16 1.62
N PHE A 266 -22.86 3.96 0.55
CA PHE A 266 -22.68 4.96 -0.52
C PHE A 266 -22.95 4.44 -1.94
N GLN A 267 -23.43 3.21 -2.12
CA GLN A 267 -23.64 2.59 -3.44
C GLN A 267 -24.59 3.37 -4.35
N GLU A 268 -25.49 4.17 -3.78
CA GLU A 268 -26.42 5.05 -4.52
C GLU A 268 -25.77 6.40 -4.89
N ALA A 269 -24.72 6.80 -4.17
CA ALA A 269 -24.01 8.05 -4.40
C ALA A 269 -22.89 7.87 -5.45
N ILE A 270 -22.26 6.71 -5.56
CA ILE A 270 -21.15 6.52 -6.51
C ILE A 270 -21.56 5.63 -7.69
N PRO A 271 -21.03 5.85 -8.91
CA PRO A 271 -21.39 5.06 -10.08
C PRO A 271 -21.19 3.56 -9.84
N LYS A 272 -22.14 2.74 -10.31
CA LYS A 272 -22.09 1.28 -10.12
C LYS A 272 -20.78 0.64 -10.58
N ALA A 273 -20.22 1.13 -11.69
CA ALA A 273 -18.94 0.67 -12.23
C ALA A 273 -17.78 0.76 -11.22
N VAL A 274 -17.82 1.69 -10.26
CA VAL A 274 -16.75 1.91 -9.27
C VAL A 274 -16.77 0.84 -8.18
N TRP A 275 -17.95 0.50 -7.65
CA TRP A 275 -18.07 -0.38 -6.49
C TRP A 275 -18.37 -1.84 -6.85
N ASP A 276 -18.88 -2.11 -8.05
CA ASP A 276 -19.19 -3.45 -8.56
C ASP A 276 -18.05 -4.04 -9.40
N ARG A 277 -16.82 -3.62 -9.14
CA ARG A 277 -15.60 -4.15 -9.79
C ARG A 277 -14.78 -4.99 -8.83
N ALA A 278 -14.02 -5.92 -9.39
CA ALA A 278 -12.94 -6.54 -8.63
C ALA A 278 -11.93 -5.45 -8.24
N LYS A 279 -11.53 -5.39 -6.96
CA LYS A 279 -10.54 -4.41 -6.50
C LYS A 279 -9.23 -4.64 -7.28
N GLN A 280 -8.85 -3.64 -8.07
CA GLN A 280 -7.53 -3.54 -8.67
C GLN A 280 -6.75 -2.50 -7.88
N GLY A 281 -5.50 -2.81 -7.55
CA GLY A 281 -4.60 -1.84 -6.92
C GLY A 281 -4.14 -0.84 -7.98
N PHE A 282 -3.91 0.40 -7.57
CA PHE A 282 -3.15 1.34 -8.38
C PHE A 282 -1.70 0.88 -8.40
N THR A 283 -1.33 0.08 -9.40
CA THR A 283 0.00 -0.53 -9.51
C THR A 283 0.73 0.10 -10.68
N PHE A 284 1.79 0.84 -10.35
CA PHE A 284 2.75 1.29 -11.35
C PHE A 284 3.29 0.08 -12.13
N PRO A 285 3.54 0.21 -13.43
CA PRO A 285 4.17 -0.85 -14.21
C PRO A 285 5.68 -0.93 -13.93
N PHE A 286 6.10 -0.80 -12.66
CA PHE A 286 7.50 -0.89 -12.22
C PHE A 286 8.18 -2.19 -12.66
N GLN A 287 7.43 -3.29 -12.71
CA GLN A 287 7.96 -4.56 -13.22
C GLN A 287 8.48 -4.44 -14.64
N THR A 288 7.83 -3.64 -15.49
CA THR A 288 8.25 -3.38 -16.87
C THR A 288 9.23 -2.24 -16.92
N TRP A 289 8.95 -1.13 -16.23
CA TRP A 289 9.79 0.05 -16.25
C TRP A 289 11.18 -0.32 -15.81
N MET A 290 11.39 -0.86 -14.61
CA MET A 290 12.72 -1.16 -14.07
C MET A 290 13.53 -2.19 -14.88
N GLN A 291 12.97 -2.87 -15.90
CA GLN A 291 13.73 -3.77 -16.79
C GLN A 291 14.74 -3.07 -17.67
N SER A 292 14.63 -1.75 -17.87
CA SER A 292 15.61 -0.96 -18.61
C SER A 292 16.50 -0.11 -17.71
N MET A 293 16.33 -0.21 -16.38
CA MET A 293 17.09 0.58 -15.42
C MET A 293 18.53 0.08 -15.35
N ASP A 294 19.48 1.00 -15.19
CA ASP A 294 20.83 0.67 -14.77
C ASP A 294 20.88 0.63 -13.24
N PHE A 295 21.24 -0.53 -12.70
CA PHE A 295 21.16 -0.79 -11.27
C PHE A 295 22.52 -0.50 -10.63
N LYS A 296 22.53 0.37 -9.61
CA LYS A 296 23.79 0.85 -9.02
C LYS A 296 24.31 -0.07 -7.92
N ASN A 297 23.44 -0.87 -7.32
CA ASN A 297 23.75 -1.63 -6.10
C ASN A 297 23.89 -3.15 -6.36
N ASP A 298 24.23 -3.52 -7.59
CA ASP A 298 24.55 -4.89 -7.96
C ASP A 298 25.91 -5.33 -7.37
N GLN A 299 25.84 -5.91 -6.17
CA GLN A 299 26.98 -6.39 -5.40
C GLN A 299 26.96 -7.92 -5.34
N ALA A 300 28.08 -8.54 -4.93
CA ALA A 300 28.19 -10.00 -4.89
C ALA A 300 27.08 -10.71 -4.09
N GLN A 301 26.63 -10.14 -2.96
CA GLN A 301 25.55 -10.72 -2.14
C GLN A 301 24.16 -10.56 -2.77
N THR A 302 23.98 -9.54 -3.64
CA THR A 302 22.68 -9.15 -4.19
C THR A 302 22.51 -9.53 -5.66
N HIS A 303 23.58 -9.86 -6.37
CA HIS A 303 23.61 -10.13 -7.81
C HIS A 303 22.56 -11.14 -8.30
N SER A 304 22.36 -12.21 -7.54
CA SER A 304 21.35 -13.23 -7.87
C SER A 304 19.91 -12.66 -7.95
N TYR A 305 19.60 -11.61 -7.17
CA TYR A 305 18.31 -10.93 -7.23
C TYR A 305 18.18 -10.10 -8.53
N TYR A 306 19.23 -9.39 -8.93
CA TYR A 306 19.28 -8.65 -10.19
C TYR A 306 19.09 -9.57 -11.40
N GLU A 307 19.82 -10.68 -11.45
CA GLU A 307 19.65 -11.68 -12.51
C GLU A 307 18.22 -12.26 -12.54
N ALA A 308 17.68 -12.63 -11.38
CA ALA A 308 16.34 -13.18 -11.28
C ALA A 308 15.26 -12.18 -11.73
N PHE A 309 15.44 -10.89 -11.45
CA PHE A 309 14.55 -9.84 -11.91
C PHE A 309 14.60 -9.64 -13.43
N ARG A 310 15.80 -9.62 -14.04
CA ARG A 310 15.95 -9.55 -15.51
C ARG A 310 15.31 -10.75 -16.22
N LYS A 311 15.32 -11.92 -15.57
CA LYS A 311 14.62 -13.15 -16.04
C LYS A 311 13.10 -13.13 -15.75
N GLN A 312 12.56 -12.05 -15.20
CA GLN A 312 11.16 -11.90 -14.76
C GLN A 312 10.71 -12.94 -13.71
N GLN A 313 11.64 -13.46 -12.93
CA GLN A 313 11.39 -14.45 -11.87
C GLN A 313 11.27 -13.80 -10.49
N LEU A 314 11.52 -12.50 -10.40
CA LEU A 314 11.50 -11.73 -9.17
C LEU A 314 10.60 -10.49 -9.31
N HIS A 315 9.87 -10.17 -8.25
CA HIS A 315 9.02 -8.99 -8.19
C HIS A 315 9.85 -7.72 -7.98
N TRP A 316 9.50 -6.64 -8.68
CA TRP A 316 10.22 -5.34 -8.68
C TRP A 316 10.49 -4.78 -7.29
N SER A 317 9.58 -5.00 -6.33
CA SER A 317 9.69 -4.43 -4.99
C SER A 317 10.95 -4.87 -4.24
N LYS A 318 11.51 -6.05 -4.57
CA LYS A 318 12.78 -6.49 -3.98
C LYS A 318 13.95 -5.69 -4.50
N LEU A 319 13.99 -5.48 -5.81
CA LEU A 319 15.04 -4.70 -6.46
C LEU A 319 14.98 -3.25 -6.02
N TRP A 320 13.77 -2.71 -5.94
CA TRP A 320 13.55 -1.36 -5.44
C TRP A 320 14.16 -1.15 -4.05
N VAL A 321 13.97 -2.09 -3.12
CA VAL A 321 14.58 -2.00 -1.77
C VAL A 321 16.10 -2.10 -1.83
N LEU A 322 16.67 -2.97 -2.65
CA LEU A 322 18.12 -3.10 -2.78
C LEU A 322 18.76 -1.83 -3.37
N GLU A 323 18.11 -1.22 -4.35
CA GLU A 323 18.54 0.07 -4.93
C GLU A 323 18.42 1.24 -3.95
N GLN A 324 17.60 1.14 -2.91
CA GLN A 324 17.50 2.17 -1.87
C GLN A 324 18.48 1.99 -0.71
N LEU A 325 19.06 0.80 -0.54
CA LEU A 325 19.89 0.46 0.62
C LEU A 325 21.40 0.55 0.37
N GLY A 326 21.84 0.49 -0.89
CA GLY A 326 23.26 0.65 -1.27
C GLY A 326 23.59 2.07 -1.68
#